data_AF-A0A1J5Q2U9-F1
#
_entry.id   AF-A0A1J5Q2U9-F1
#
_cell.length_a   1.000
_cell.length_b   1.000
_cell.length_c   1.000
_cell.angle_alpha   90.00
_cell.angle_beta   90.00
_cell.angle_gamma   90.00
#
_symmetry.space_group_name_H-M   'P 1'
#
loop_
_entity.id
_entity.type
_entity.pdbx_description
1 polymer ?
#
loop_
_entity_poly.entity_id
_entity_poly.type
_entity_poly.pdbx_seq_one_letter_code
_entity_poly.pdbx_strand_id
1 'polypeptide(L)'
;MFNSLHQMFMDQYTELWNAVDPIAERIRALGFSVPGSYQAFSSRSSLDDVPATPPKAQDMIAILVKGHEAVAKTARAVFTVADEVNDQPTADLMTQRLDIHEKTAWMLRSLLEA
;
A
#
# COMPACT_ATOMS: atom_id res chain seq x y z
N MET A 1 24.69 -4.33 -4.42
CA MET A 1 23.21 -4.40 -4.28
C MET A 1 22.61 -3.26 -3.45
N PHE A 2 23.32 -2.67 -2.47
CA PHE A 2 22.76 -1.60 -1.62
C PHE A 2 22.16 -0.41 -2.40
N ASN A 3 22.93 0.27 -3.26
CA ASN A 3 22.44 1.47 -3.96
C ASN A 3 21.17 1.22 -4.78
N SER A 4 21.09 0.09 -5.48
CA SER A 4 19.92 -0.28 -6.27
C SER A 4 18.68 -0.50 -5.40
N LEU A 5 18.83 -1.19 -4.26
CA LEU A 5 17.73 -1.39 -3.33
C LEU A 5 17.34 -0.08 -2.64
N HIS A 6 18.30 0.76 -2.29
CA HIS A 6 18.04 2.07 -1.69
C HIS A 6 17.18 2.95 -2.61
N GLN A 7 17.53 3.02 -3.90
CA GLN A 7 16.74 3.75 -4.89
C GLN A 7 15.35 3.13 -5.06
N MET A 8 15.26 1.81 -5.21
CA MET A 8 13.98 1.11 -5.34
C MET A 8 13.05 1.30 -4.13
N PHE A 9 13.59 1.35 -2.91
CA PHE A 9 12.81 1.62 -1.70
C PHE A 9 12.38 3.09 -1.61
N MET A 10 13.20 4.02 -2.08
CA MET A 10 12.84 5.45 -2.18
C MET A 10 11.68 5.67 -3.16
N ASP A 11 11.70 5.00 -4.31
CA ASP A 11 10.63 5.07 -5.30
C ASP A 11 9.30 4.56 -4.71
N GLN A 12 9.34 3.41 -4.03
CA GLN A 12 8.18 2.85 -3.33
C GLN A 12 7.66 3.79 -2.24
N TYR A 13 8.54 4.32 -1.38
CA TYR A 13 8.15 5.27 -0.36
C TYR A 13 7.42 6.48 -0.96
N THR A 14 7.95 7.02 -2.05
CA THR A 14 7.40 8.22 -2.70
C THR A 14 6.03 7.94 -3.31
N GLU A 15 5.88 6.78 -3.94
CA GLU A 15 4.60 6.30 -4.46
C GLU A 15 3.56 6.19 -3.33
N LEU A 16 3.89 5.47 -2.26
CA LEU A 16 3.01 5.26 -1.11
C LEU A 16 2.64 6.59 -0.43
N TRP A 17 3.59 7.52 -0.33
CA TRP A 17 3.35 8.85 0.23
C TRP A 17 2.33 9.64 -0.60
N ASN A 18 2.50 9.65 -1.93
CA ASN A 18 1.59 10.34 -2.84
C ASN A 18 0.20 9.69 -2.86
N ALA A 19 0.10 8.39 -2.57
CA ALA A 19 -1.16 7.66 -2.51
C ALA A 19 -2.07 8.08 -1.33
N VAL A 20 -1.48 8.58 -0.25
CA VAL A 20 -2.23 8.91 0.99
C VAL A 20 -3.28 9.97 0.71
N ASP A 21 -2.93 11.00 -0.04
CA ASP A 21 -3.78 12.19 -0.22
C ASP A 21 -5.03 11.89 -1.07
N PRO A 22 -4.95 11.29 -2.28
CA PRO A 22 -6.16 10.92 -3.04
C PRO A 22 -7.11 10.00 -2.27
N ILE A 23 -6.59 9.09 -1.44
CA ILE A 23 -7.41 8.21 -0.59
C ILE A 23 -8.10 9.02 0.51
N ALA A 24 -7.37 9.91 1.18
CA ALA A 24 -7.93 10.80 2.20
C ALA A 24 -9.01 11.72 1.60
N GLU A 25 -8.71 12.38 0.49
CA GLU A 25 -9.63 13.26 -0.20
C GLU A 25 -10.88 12.51 -0.68
N ARG A 26 -10.75 11.25 -1.13
CA ARG A 26 -11.92 10.43 -1.48
C ARG A 26 -12.84 10.18 -0.28
N ILE A 27 -12.28 9.85 0.89
CA ILE A 27 -13.05 9.68 2.12
C ILE A 27 -13.74 10.99 2.53
N ARG A 28 -13.05 12.14 2.39
CA ARG A 28 -13.64 13.47 2.65
C ARG A 28 -14.76 13.80 1.68
N ALA A 29 -14.61 13.47 0.40
CA ALA A 29 -15.62 13.68 -0.64
C ALA A 29 -16.89 12.86 -0.39
N LEU A 30 -16.78 11.69 0.27
CA LEU A 30 -17.89 10.88 0.74
C LEU A 30 -18.56 11.42 2.03
N GLY A 31 -18.05 12.53 2.59
CA GLY A 31 -18.61 13.20 3.77
C GLY A 31 -18.05 12.74 5.11
N PHE A 32 -17.04 11.85 5.13
CA PHE A 32 -16.46 11.31 6.36
C PHE A 32 -15.18 12.03 6.77
N SER A 33 -14.83 12.00 8.05
CA SER A 33 -13.54 12.50 8.55
C SER A 33 -12.45 11.46 8.36
N VAL A 34 -11.23 11.92 8.05
CA VAL A 34 -10.06 11.04 7.84
C VAL A 34 -9.19 11.04 9.09
N PRO A 35 -8.70 9.87 9.55
CA PRO A 35 -7.68 9.82 10.60
C PRO A 35 -6.39 10.49 10.14
N GLY A 36 -5.76 11.32 10.99
CA GLY A 36 -4.54 12.05 10.64
C GLY A 36 -3.37 11.87 11.61
N SER A 37 -3.49 10.97 12.59
CA SER A 37 -2.44 10.72 13.59
C SER A 37 -1.84 9.32 13.46
N TYR A 38 -0.56 9.20 13.78
CA TYR A 38 0.16 7.91 13.74
C TYR A 38 -0.52 6.84 14.61
N GLN A 39 -1.05 7.21 15.78
CA GLN A 39 -1.81 6.28 16.63
C GLN A 39 -3.07 5.78 15.93
N ALA A 40 -3.77 6.65 15.21
CA ALA A 40 -4.99 6.30 14.51
C ALA A 40 -4.73 5.40 13.29
N PHE A 41 -3.56 5.55 12.65
CA PHE A 41 -3.10 4.64 11.61
C PHE A 41 -2.70 3.28 12.17
N SER A 42 -1.84 3.25 13.19
CA SER A 42 -1.36 2.00 13.81
C SER A 42 -2.51 1.14 14.35
N SER A 43 -3.53 1.76 14.98
CA SER A 43 -4.70 1.05 15.50
C SER A 43 -5.67 0.51 14.44
N ARG A 44 -5.58 0.97 13.19
CA ARG A 44 -6.46 0.55 12.08
C ARG A 44 -5.75 -0.26 11.00
N SER A 45 -4.42 -0.27 11.02
CA SER A 45 -3.60 -1.01 10.07
C SER A 45 -3.86 -2.50 10.20
N SER A 46 -4.00 -3.20 9.07
CA SER A 46 -3.96 -4.66 9.01
C SER A 46 -2.53 -5.21 8.98
N LEU A 47 -1.53 -4.33 9.00
CA LEU A 47 -0.11 -4.65 8.98
C LEU A 47 0.51 -4.34 10.33
N ASP A 48 1.31 -5.28 10.82
CA ASP A 48 2.20 -5.09 11.96
C ASP A 48 3.26 -4.02 11.64
N ASP A 49 3.80 -3.42 12.69
CA ASP A 49 4.96 -2.54 12.54
C ASP A 49 6.21 -3.36 12.13
N VAL A 50 7.16 -2.68 11.48
CA VAL A 50 8.42 -3.30 11.08
C VAL A 50 9.38 -3.43 12.26
N PRO A 51 10.34 -4.37 12.25
CA PRO A 51 11.32 -4.49 13.32
C PRO A 51 12.10 -3.19 13.53
N ALA A 52 12.26 -2.77 14.80
CA ALA A 52 12.98 -1.54 15.16
C ALA A 52 14.45 -1.55 14.70
N THR A 53 15.05 -2.73 14.61
CA THR A 53 16.36 -2.91 13.96
C THR A 53 16.14 -3.43 12.54
N PRO A 54 16.58 -2.69 11.50
CA PRO A 54 16.37 -3.12 10.13
C PRO A 54 17.00 -4.50 9.86
N PRO A 55 16.25 -5.44 9.25
CA PRO A 55 16.77 -6.78 8.98
C PRO A 55 17.67 -6.78 7.74
N LYS A 56 18.08 -7.96 7.26
CA LYS A 56 18.87 -8.05 6.02
C LYS A 56 17.99 -7.71 4.81
N ALA A 57 18.63 -7.32 3.71
CA ALA A 57 17.94 -6.91 2.48
C ALA A 57 16.87 -7.89 2.00
N GLN A 58 17.14 -9.20 2.07
CA GLN A 58 16.17 -10.22 1.64
C GLN A 58 14.90 -10.21 2.52
N ASP A 59 15.05 -10.06 3.83
CA ASP A 59 13.92 -9.96 4.77
C ASP A 59 13.15 -8.66 4.58
N MET A 60 13.84 -7.54 4.30
CA MET A 60 13.19 -6.28 3.94
C MET A 60 12.30 -6.43 2.71
N ILE A 61 12.79 -7.11 1.67
CA ILE A 61 12.01 -7.38 0.45
C ILE A 61 10.80 -8.25 0.78
N ALA A 62 10.97 -9.31 1.59
CA ALA A 62 9.87 -10.17 2.01
C ALA A 62 8.78 -9.41 2.80
N ILE A 63 9.19 -8.49 3.70
CA ILE A 63 8.27 -7.60 4.41
C ILE A 63 7.49 -6.72 3.42
N LEU A 64 8.17 -6.13 2.44
CA LEU A 64 7.52 -5.29 1.43
C LEU A 64 6.54 -6.09 0.55
N VAL A 65 6.90 -7.31 0.12
CA VAL A 65 5.97 -8.20 -0.61
C VAL A 65 4.69 -8.40 0.18
N LYS A 66 4.81 -8.82 1.45
CA LYS A 66 3.65 -9.02 2.34
C LYS A 66 2.83 -7.73 2.50
N GLY A 67 3.50 -6.59 2.63
CA GLY A 67 2.87 -5.27 2.72
C GLY A 67 2.02 -4.95 1.48
N HIS A 68 2.62 -5.02 0.29
CA HIS A 68 1.92 -4.74 -0.96
C HIS A 68 0.76 -5.71 -1.20
N GLU A 69 0.92 -7.00 -0.92
CA GLU A 69 -0.17 -7.99 -1.05
C GLU A 69 -1.33 -7.72 -0.09
N ALA A 70 -1.05 -7.34 1.16
CA ALA A 70 -2.08 -7.00 2.13
C ALA A 70 -2.87 -5.73 1.74
N VAL A 71 -2.16 -4.71 1.24
CA VAL A 71 -2.80 -3.48 0.77
C VAL A 71 -3.62 -3.74 -0.50
N ALA A 72 -3.10 -4.53 -1.44
CA ALA A 72 -3.86 -4.95 -2.62
C ALA A 72 -5.14 -5.70 -2.23
N LYS A 73 -5.05 -6.64 -1.28
CA LYS A 73 -6.24 -7.34 -0.76
C LYS A 73 -7.27 -6.38 -0.16
N THR A 74 -6.81 -5.37 0.58
CA THR A 74 -7.69 -4.34 1.16
C THR A 74 -8.34 -3.49 0.07
N ALA A 75 -7.57 -3.02 -0.91
CA ALA A 75 -8.09 -2.26 -2.05
C ALA A 75 -9.12 -3.08 -2.87
N ARG A 76 -8.89 -4.40 -3.04
CA ARG A 76 -9.84 -5.31 -3.69
C ARG A 76 -11.17 -5.39 -2.94
N ALA A 77 -11.13 -5.47 -1.61
CA ALA A 77 -12.34 -5.49 -0.80
C ALA A 77 -13.12 -4.17 -0.91
N VAL A 78 -12.42 -3.02 -0.89
CA VAL A 78 -13.05 -1.71 -1.11
C VAL A 78 -13.63 -1.59 -2.51
N PHE A 79 -12.92 -2.07 -3.54
CA PHE A 79 -13.42 -2.10 -4.91
C PHE A 79 -14.75 -2.84 -5.01
N THR A 80 -14.85 -4.04 -4.43
CA THR A 80 -16.09 -4.83 -4.46
C THR A 80 -17.26 -4.05 -3.86
N VAL A 81 -17.07 -3.43 -2.69
CA VAL A 81 -18.13 -2.64 -2.04
C VAL A 81 -18.49 -1.39 -2.86
N ALA A 82 -17.49 -0.71 -3.44
CA ALA A 82 -17.73 0.47 -4.28
C ALA A 82 -18.50 0.12 -5.56
N ASP A 83 -18.17 -1.00 -6.20
CA ASP A 83 -18.83 -1.48 -7.42
C ASP A 83 -20.30 -1.85 -7.16
N GLU A 84 -20.59 -2.54 -6.05
CA GLU A 84 -21.95 -2.91 -5.64
C GLU A 84 -22.91 -1.72 -5.49
N VAL A 85 -22.38 -0.55 -5.11
CA VAL A 85 -23.16 0.68 -4.92
C VAL A 85 -22.98 1.70 -6.04
N ASN A 86 -22.32 1.32 -7.14
CA ASN A 86 -22.03 2.19 -8.28
C ASN A 86 -21.24 3.46 -7.89
N ASP A 87 -20.27 3.36 -6.98
CA ASP A 87 -19.31 4.43 -6.67
C ASP A 87 -18.08 4.30 -7.59
N GLN A 88 -18.24 4.72 -8.86
CA GLN A 88 -17.17 4.61 -9.85
C GLN A 88 -15.90 5.37 -9.47
N PRO A 89 -15.94 6.59 -8.88
CA PRO A 89 -14.71 7.27 -8.47
C PRO A 89 -13.90 6.48 -7.42
N THR A 90 -14.55 5.84 -6.45
CA THR A 90 -13.84 4.97 -5.49
C THR A 90 -13.34 3.70 -6.16
N ALA A 91 -14.14 3.06 -7.02
CA ALA A 91 -13.74 1.87 -7.75
C ALA A 91 -12.54 2.12 -8.67
N ASP A 92 -12.52 3.24 -9.38
CA ASP A 92 -11.41 3.68 -10.23
C ASP A 92 -10.14 3.91 -9.40
N LEU A 93 -10.24 4.66 -8.29
CA LEU A 93 -9.12 4.87 -7.40
C LEU A 93 -8.54 3.54 -6.88
N MET A 94 -9.41 2.61 -6.44
CA MET A 94 -8.95 1.29 -5.99
C MET A 94 -8.34 0.46 -7.12
N THR A 95 -8.82 0.59 -8.35
CA THR A 95 -8.23 -0.08 -9.53
C THR A 95 -6.80 0.40 -9.77
N GLN A 96 -6.57 1.72 -9.73
CA GLN A 96 -5.23 2.29 -9.85
C GLN A 96 -4.30 1.82 -8.72
N ARG A 97 -4.81 1.79 -7.47
CA ARG A 97 -4.03 1.27 -6.33
C ARG A 97 -3.67 -0.20 -6.52
N LEU A 98 -4.62 -1.03 -6.96
CA LEU A 98 -4.41 -2.45 -7.20
C LEU A 98 -3.29 -2.70 -8.22
N ASP A 99 -3.33 -2.03 -9.38
CA ASP A 99 -2.31 -2.20 -10.43
C ASP A 99 -0.90 -1.92 -9.89
N ILE A 100 -0.74 -0.83 -9.14
CA ILE A 100 0.55 -0.45 -8.54
C ILE A 100 1.02 -1.49 -7.52
N HIS A 101 0.16 -1.90 -6.59
CA HIS A 101 0.55 -2.83 -5.53
C HIS A 101 0.83 -4.24 -6.08
N GLU A 102 0.03 -4.73 -7.03
CA GLU A 102 0.22 -6.06 -7.62
C GLU A 102 1.48 -6.13 -8.48
N LYS A 103 1.74 -5.09 -9.29
CA LYS A 103 2.97 -4.95 -10.08
C LYS A 103 4.20 -4.88 -9.19
N THR A 104 4.17 -4.05 -8.15
CA THR A 104 5.29 -3.91 -7.21
C THR A 104 5.55 -5.21 -6.46
N ALA A 105 4.49 -5.89 -5.97
CA ALA A 105 4.62 -7.17 -5.30
C ALA A 105 5.24 -8.23 -6.22
N TRP A 106 4.85 -8.29 -7.49
CA TRP A 106 5.46 -9.19 -8.48
C TRP A 106 6.95 -8.90 -8.68
N MET A 107 7.33 -7.63 -8.88
CA MET A 107 8.73 -7.25 -9.05
C MET A 107 9.58 -7.56 -7.81
N LEU A 108 9.01 -7.44 -6.61
CA LEU A 108 9.72 -7.79 -5.38
C LEU A 108 9.83 -9.31 -5.19
N ARG A 109 8.79 -10.09 -5.52
CA ARG A 109 8.84 -11.55 -5.48
C ARG A 109 9.91 -12.11 -6.41
N SER A 110 10.08 -11.55 -7.60
CA SER A 110 11.13 -12.00 -8.53
C SER A 110 12.55 -11.76 -8.02
N LEU A 111 12.75 -10.89 -7.02
CA LEU A 111 14.04 -10.72 -6.32
C LEU A 111 14.27 -11.77 -5.23
N LEU A 112 13.22 -12.49 -4.82
CA LEU A 112 13.27 -13.57 -3.82
C LEU A 112 13.32 -14.96 -4.46
N GLU A 113 12.82 -15.08 -5.69
CA GLU A 113 12.93 -16.29 -6.50
C GLU A 113 14.39 -16.43 -6.99
N ALA A 114 15.07 -17.48 -6.53
CA ALA A 114 16.41 -17.85 -6.97
C ALA A 114 16.36 -19.04 -7.93
#